data_AF-B4IRJ6-F1
#
_entry.id   AF-B4IRJ6-F1
#
_cell.length_a   1.000
_cell.length_b   1.000
_cell.length_c   1.000
_cell.angle_alpha   90.00
_cell.angle_beta   90.00
_cell.angle_gamma   90.00
#
_symmetry.space_group_name_H-M   'P 1'
#
loop_
_entity.id
_entity.type
_entity.pdbx_description
1 polymer ?
#
loop_
_entity_poly.entity_id
_entity_poly.type
_entity_poly.pdbx_seq_one_letter_code
_entity_poly.pdbx_strand_id
1 'polypeptide(L)' 'KSTCAQCGYPAAKLRSYNWSVKAKRRKTTGTGRMSHLKVVRRRFRNGVRERTQAKPKKATQSGK' A
#
# COMPACT_ATOMS: atom_id res chain seq x y z
N LYS A 1 7.83 -1.02 34.12
CA LYS A 1 7.15 -1.95 33.19
C LYS A 1 7.81 -1.82 31.82
N SER A 2 8.46 -2.87 31.32
CA SER A 2 9.25 -2.82 30.08
C SER A 2 8.38 -3.08 28.84
N THR A 3 7.29 -2.34 28.68
CA THR A 3 6.34 -2.53 27.57
C THR A 3 5.85 -1.18 27.04
N CYS A 4 5.79 -1.05 25.71
CA CYS A 4 5.26 0.15 25.08
C CYS A 4 3.73 0.20 25.20
N ALA A 5 3.22 1.22 25.90
CA ALA A 5 1.79 1.45 26.05
C ALA A 5 1.09 1.73 24.71
N GLN A 6 1.80 2.18 23.66
CA GLN A 6 1.16 2.46 22.37
C GLN A 6 1.03 1.20 21.51
N CYS A 7 2.14 0.55 21.15
CA CYS A 7 2.18 -0.55 20.18
C CYS A 7 2.32 -1.94 20.79
N GLY A 8 2.65 -2.06 22.09
CA GLY A 8 2.81 -3.35 22.76
C GLY A 8 4.20 -3.98 22.63
N TYR A 9 5.18 -3.32 22.00
CA TYR A 9 6.57 -3.79 21.97
C TYR A 9 7.06 -4.12 23.40
N PRO A 10 7.68 -5.30 23.66
CA PRO A 10 8.29 -6.25 22.71
C PRO A 10 7.37 -7.36 22.17
N ALA A 11 6.07 -7.31 22.39
CA ALA A 11 5.16 -8.33 21.85
C ALA A 11 5.21 -8.39 20.31
N ALA A 12 5.15 -9.60 19.74
CA ALA A 12 5.20 -9.81 18.29
C ALA A 12 4.00 -9.20 17.55
N LYS A 13 2.82 -9.16 18.21
CA LYS A 13 1.60 -8.58 17.65
C LYS A 13 1.43 -7.13 18.08
N LEU A 14 0.97 -6.30 17.15
CA LEU A 14 0.62 -4.92 17.45
C LEU A 14 -0.59 -4.87 18.41
N ARG A 15 -0.47 -4.09 19.48
CA ARG A 15 -1.55 -3.85 20.44
C ARG A 15 -2.74 -3.17 19.76
N SER A 16 -3.91 -3.80 19.82
CA SER A 16 -5.19 -3.25 19.34
C SER A 16 -6.34 -3.64 20.27
N TYR A 17 -7.34 -2.76 20.41
CA TYR A 17 -8.55 -3.03 21.19
C TYR A 17 -9.78 -2.61 20.40
N ASN A 18 -10.85 -3.41 20.50
CA ASN A 18 -12.08 -3.19 19.74
C ASN A 18 -12.84 -1.94 20.15
N TRP A 19 -12.79 -1.57 21.43
CA TRP A 19 -13.42 -0.37 21.97
C TRP A 19 -12.73 0.95 21.56
N SER A 20 -11.47 0.90 21.08
CA SER A 20 -10.72 2.11 20.71
C SER A 20 -10.71 2.38 19.19
N VAL A 21 -11.86 2.79 18.65
CA VAL A 21 -12.05 3.01 17.20
C VAL A 21 -11.09 4.08 16.64
N LYS A 22 -10.89 5.20 17.36
CA LYS A 22 -9.99 6.28 16.94
C LYS A 22 -8.52 5.81 16.87
N ALA A 23 -8.09 4.98 17.82
CA ALA A 23 -6.74 4.42 17.81
C ALA A 23 -6.54 3.47 16.63
N LYS A 24 -7.54 2.64 16.31
CA LYS A 24 -7.53 1.81 15.09
C LYS A 24 -7.38 2.66 13.84
N ARG A 25 -8.18 3.73 13.68
CA ARG A 25 -8.11 4.61 12.50
C ARG A 25 -6.74 5.26 12.30
N ARG A 26 -6.04 5.65 13.37
CA ARG A 26 -4.70 6.25 13.27
C ARG A 26 -3.62 5.26 12.81
N LYS A 27 -3.79 3.98 13.10
CA LYS A 27 -2.78 2.94 12.86
C LYS A 27 -3.10 1.99 11.71
N THR A 28 -4.34 1.97 11.24
CA THR A 28 -4.77 1.04 10.19
C THR A 28 -3.95 1.21 8.93
N THR A 29 -3.83 0.12 8.16
CA THR A 29 -3.23 0.14 6.83
C THR A 29 -3.95 1.19 5.98
N GLY A 30 -3.19 2.10 5.36
CA GLY A 30 -3.77 3.22 4.59
C GLY A 30 -3.32 4.59 5.05
N THR A 31 -2.95 4.76 6.32
CA THR A 31 -2.58 6.08 6.87
C THR A 31 -1.18 6.54 6.47
N GLY A 32 -0.28 5.61 6.15
CA GLY A 32 1.10 5.87 5.76
C GLY A 32 1.34 5.84 4.25
N ARG A 33 2.62 5.87 3.85
CA ARG A 33 3.05 5.96 2.44
C ARG A 33 2.61 4.77 1.57
N MET A 34 2.44 3.57 2.13
CA MET A 34 2.06 2.32 1.43
C MET A 34 2.86 2.06 0.12
N SER A 35 4.19 2.21 0.15
CA SER A 35 5.03 2.15 -1.04
C SER A 35 4.82 0.88 -1.88
N HIS A 36 4.77 -0.29 -1.23
CA HIS A 36 4.56 -1.57 -1.91
C HIS A 36 3.13 -1.74 -2.42
N LEU A 37 2.13 -1.61 -1.55
CA LEU A 37 0.72 -1.84 -1.89
C LEU A 37 0.21 -0.91 -3.00
N LYS A 38 0.70 0.33 -3.07
CA LYS A 38 0.38 1.26 -4.17
C LYS A 38 0.84 0.71 -5.52
N VAL A 39 2.04 0.16 -5.59
CA VAL A 39 2.59 -0.45 -6.82
C VAL A 39 1.84 -1.73 -7.15
N VAL A 40 1.54 -2.57 -6.16
CA VAL A 40 0.75 -3.80 -6.34
C VAL A 40 -0.61 -3.48 -6.95
N ARG A 41 -1.35 -2.49 -6.42
CA ARG A 41 -2.64 -2.07 -6.97
C ARG A 41 -2.55 -1.60 -8.42
N ARG A 42 -1.47 -0.88 -8.79
CA ARG A 42 -1.23 -0.47 -10.18
C ARG A 42 -0.94 -1.67 -11.08
N ARG A 43 -0.09 -2.60 -10.63
CA ARG A 43 0.24 -3.82 -11.39
C ARG A 43 -1.00 -4.70 -11.60
N PHE A 44 -1.83 -4.85 -10.57
CA PHE A 44 -3.06 -5.65 -10.65
C PHE A 44 -4.02 -5.11 -11.72
N ARG A 45 -4.25 -3.79 -11.77
CA ARG A 45 -5.03 -3.15 -12.86
C ARG A 45 -4.44 -3.37 -14.25
N ASN A 46 -3.13 -3.55 -14.34
CA ASN A 46 -2.42 -3.80 -15.60
C ASN A 46 -2.25 -5.30 -15.90
N GLY A 47 -2.89 -6.19 -15.13
CA GLY A 47 -2.82 -7.64 -15.32
C GLY A 47 -1.54 -8.31 -14.82
N VAL A 48 -0.86 -7.71 -13.83
CA VAL A 48 0.35 -8.26 -13.18
C VAL A 48 1.46 -8.59 -14.19
N ARG A 49 1.61 -7.78 -15.24
CA ARG A 49 2.65 -7.97 -16.26
C ARG A 49 4.04 -7.94 -15.64
N GLU A 50 4.81 -8.98 -15.91
CA GLU A 50 6.22 -9.10 -15.58
C GLU A 50 7.04 -9.14 -16.88
N ARG A 51 8.24 -8.53 -16.88
CA ARG A 51 9.21 -8.59 -18.00
C ARG A 51 8.75 -8.04 -19.36
N THR A 52 7.63 -7.32 -19.43
CA THR A 52 7.20 -6.64 -20.66
C THR A 52 7.78 -5.23 -20.76
N GLN A 53 8.32 -4.84 -21.92
CA GLN A 53 8.72 -3.47 -22.20
C GLN A 53 7.59 -2.70 -22.90
N ALA A 54 7.47 -1.40 -22.58
CA ALA A 54 6.51 -0.54 -23.26
C ALA A 54 6.96 -0.28 -24.70
N LYS A 55 6.08 -0.50 -25.67
CA LYS A 55 6.36 -0.18 -27.08
C LYS A 55 6.22 1.34 -27.31
N PRO A 56 7.07 1.97 -28.14
CA PRO A 56 6.91 3.36 -28.50
C PRO A 56 5.60 3.57 -29.28
N LYS A 57 4.94 4.71 -29.07
CA LYS A 57 3.75 5.09 -29.85
C LYS A 57 4.20 5.57 -31.23
N LYS A 58 3.65 5.00 -32.31
CA LYS A 58 3.82 5.54 -33.67
C LYS A 58 2.88 6.74 -33.84
N ALA A 59 3.37 7.86 -34.38
CA ALA A 59 2.52 8.98 -34.73
C ALA A 59 1.56 8.54 -35.83
N THR A 60 0.25 8.71 -35.61
CA THR A 60 -0.76 8.59 -36.67
C THR A 60 -0.49 9.67 -37.70
N GLN A 61 -0.23 9.28 -38.96
CA GLN A 61 -0.21 10.23 -40.07
C GLN A 61 -1.62 10.83 -40.16
N SER A 62 -1.76 12.11 -39.82
CA SER A 62 -2.97 12.86 -40.14
C SER A 62 -3.08 12.89 -41.65
N GLY A 63 -3.98 12.08 -42.20
CA GLY A 63 -4.34 12.13 -43.61
C GLY A 63 -4.77 13.56 -43.96
N LYS A 64 -4.35 14.00 -45.16
CA LYS A 64 -4.88 15.22 -45.78
C LYS A 64 -6.40 15.14 -45.91
#